data_AF-A0A2D4JIF8-F1
#
_entry.id   AF-A0A2D4JIF8-F1
#
_cell.length_a   1.000
_cell.length_b   1.000
_cell.length_c   1.000
_cell.angle_alpha   90.00
_cell.angle_beta   90.00
_cell.angle_gamma   90.00
#
_symmetry.space_group_name_H-M   'P 1'
#
loop_
_entity.id
_entity.type
_entity.pdbx_description
1 polymer ?
#
loop_
_entity_poly.entity_id
_entity_poly.type
_entity_poly.pdbx_seq_one_letter_code
_entity_poly.pdbx_strand_id
1 'polypeptide(L)'
;GSYLVVVPSLRDVHHVCIYPQPPFIYELAKEDRQRVLFVSDPCTLEIDGVIFGLTSVDLLFHMGAEEMSRSSGLQDRFSRILKHILTQRSYYPLYPPSEDMMVDYEHFYPYASLPVTPDLLITPSDLKYFVKDVLGCVCINPSRLTKGQVGGSYAQLWAQ
;
A
#
# COMPACT_ATOMS: atom_id res chain seq x y z
N GLY A 1 -12.81 8.60 -20.55
CA GLY A 1 -11.39 8.77 -20.29
C GLY A 1 -11.16 8.57 -18.81
N SER A 2 -10.27 7.66 -18.43
CA SER A 2 -10.01 7.32 -17.02
C SER A 2 -9.15 8.40 -16.34
N TYR A 3 -9.33 8.55 -15.03
CA TYR A 3 -8.36 9.24 -14.17
C TYR A 3 -7.29 8.24 -13.74
N LEU A 4 -6.04 8.68 -13.70
CA LEU A 4 -4.87 7.91 -13.33
C LEU A 4 -4.30 8.46 -12.03
N VAL A 5 -4.18 7.61 -11.03
CA VAL A 5 -3.46 7.90 -9.79
C VAL A 5 -2.16 7.10 -9.81
N VAL A 6 -1.03 7.79 -9.69
CA VAL A 6 0.30 7.18 -9.76
C VAL A 6 0.97 7.30 -8.39
N VAL A 7 1.30 6.15 -7.82
CA VAL A 7 1.97 5.99 -6.51
C VAL A 7 3.42 5.56 -6.78
N PRO A 8 4.44 6.22 -6.20
CA PRO A 8 5.85 5.84 -6.37
C PRO A 8 6.19 4.57 -5.60
N SER A 9 7.37 4.00 -5.89
CA SER A 9 7.96 2.91 -5.13
C SER A 9 9.41 3.17 -4.78
N LEU A 10 9.87 2.62 -3.65
CA LEU A 10 11.29 2.62 -3.26
C LEU A 10 12.18 1.90 -4.30
N ARG A 11 11.57 1.12 -5.19
CA ARG A 11 12.23 0.40 -6.29
C ARG A 11 12.32 1.22 -7.58
N ASP A 12 11.74 2.42 -7.62
CA ASP A 12 11.89 3.35 -8.74
C ASP A 12 13.28 3.99 -8.71
N VAL A 13 14.18 3.48 -9.54
CA VAL A 13 15.60 3.89 -9.60
C VAL A 13 15.84 5.38 -9.79
N HIS A 14 14.87 6.09 -10.37
CA HIS A 14 14.96 7.50 -10.70
C HIS A 14 14.36 8.42 -9.62
N HIS A 15 13.80 7.86 -8.54
CA HIS A 15 13.10 8.59 -7.49
C HIS A 15 13.80 8.48 -6.14
N VAL A 16 13.36 9.28 -5.16
CA VAL A 16 13.91 9.28 -3.80
C VAL A 16 13.72 7.91 -3.16
N CYS A 17 14.78 7.19 -2.79
CA CYS A 17 14.70 5.83 -2.23
C CYS A 17 14.52 5.80 -0.69
N ILE A 18 13.85 6.80 -0.12
CA ILE A 18 13.64 6.93 1.33
C ILE A 18 12.13 7.03 1.59
N TYR A 19 11.63 6.22 2.53
CA TYR A 19 10.23 6.21 2.92
C TYR A 19 9.96 7.17 4.09
N PRO A 20 8.83 7.90 4.11
CA PRO A 20 7.83 8.01 3.06
C PRO A 20 8.33 8.81 1.84
N GLN A 21 7.87 8.47 0.63
CA GLN A 21 8.30 9.09 -0.63
C GLN A 21 7.35 10.22 -1.07
N PRO A 22 7.88 11.35 -1.58
CA PRO A 22 7.06 12.39 -2.20
C PRO A 22 6.45 11.91 -3.52
N PRO A 23 5.43 12.60 -4.05
CA PRO A 23 4.93 12.35 -5.41
C PRO A 23 6.01 12.50 -6.49
N PHE A 24 5.82 11.84 -7.62
CA PHE A 24 6.63 12.12 -8.81
C PHE A 24 6.44 13.56 -9.29
N ILE A 25 7.52 14.16 -9.80
CA ILE A 25 7.50 15.46 -10.44
C ILE A 25 7.68 15.22 -11.95
N TYR A 26 6.61 15.41 -12.72
CA TYR A 26 6.63 15.22 -14.16
C TYR A 26 5.82 16.30 -14.87
N GLU A 27 6.39 16.87 -15.94
CA GLU A 27 5.69 17.87 -16.75
C GLU A 27 4.73 17.19 -17.73
N LEU A 28 3.45 17.20 -17.39
CA LEU A 28 2.40 16.67 -18.26
C LEU A 28 1.96 17.69 -19.31
N ALA A 29 1.54 17.17 -20.48
CA ALA A 29 0.79 17.93 -21.47
C ALA A 29 -0.52 18.46 -20.86
N LYS A 30 -1.01 19.59 -21.38
CA LYS A 30 -2.19 20.29 -20.82
C LYS A 30 -3.44 19.40 -20.71
N GLU A 31 -3.62 18.51 -21.68
CA GLU A 31 -4.76 17.59 -21.78
C GLU A 31 -4.72 16.44 -20.75
N ASP A 32 -3.53 16.12 -20.24
CA ASP A 32 -3.31 15.02 -19.28
C ASP A 32 -3.30 15.52 -17.83
N ARG A 33 -2.95 16.80 -17.60
CA ARG A 33 -2.95 17.41 -16.26
C ARG A 33 -4.28 17.33 -15.53
N GLN A 34 -5.39 17.23 -16.27
CA GLN A 34 -6.73 17.10 -15.68
C GLN A 34 -7.06 15.66 -15.26
N ARG A 35 -6.29 14.66 -15.72
CA ARG A 35 -6.62 13.24 -15.58
C ARG A 35 -5.54 12.43 -14.87
N VAL A 36 -4.35 12.98 -14.66
CA VAL A 36 -3.25 12.29 -13.98
C VAL A 36 -2.94 12.98 -12.66
N LEU A 37 -2.98 12.22 -11.58
CA LEU A 37 -2.64 12.65 -10.23
C LEU A 37 -1.43 11.84 -9.74
N PHE A 38 -0.33 12.52 -9.48
CA PHE A 38 0.81 11.92 -8.77
C PHE A 38 0.60 12.11 -7.26
N VAL A 39 0.70 11.03 -6.49
CA VAL A 39 0.57 11.04 -5.03
C VAL A 39 1.83 10.48 -4.37
N SER A 40 1.95 10.63 -3.05
CA SER A 40 3.05 10.07 -2.25
C SER A 40 2.94 8.56 -2.05
N ASP A 41 3.99 7.92 -1.54
CA ASP A 41 3.92 6.59 -0.92
C ASP A 41 4.33 6.69 0.56
N PRO A 42 3.41 6.41 1.51
CA PRO A 42 2.02 6.00 1.30
C PRO A 42 1.12 7.20 0.98
N CYS A 43 -0.15 6.93 0.69
CA CYS A 43 -1.17 7.96 0.49
C CYS A 43 -2.53 7.50 1.00
N THR A 44 -3.29 8.42 1.60
CA THR A 44 -4.73 8.24 1.84
C THR A 44 -5.48 9.16 0.87
N LEU A 45 -6.36 8.59 0.05
CA LEU A 45 -7.09 9.31 -0.99
C LEU A 45 -8.60 9.05 -0.85
N GLU A 46 -9.41 10.08 -1.01
CA GLU A 46 -10.87 9.95 -1.11
C GLU A 46 -11.30 10.00 -2.58
N ILE A 47 -12.08 9.02 -3.01
CA ILE A 47 -12.68 8.96 -4.35
C ILE A 47 -14.18 8.75 -4.17
N ASP A 48 -14.98 9.74 -4.56
CA ASP A 48 -16.45 9.71 -4.48
C ASP A 48 -16.98 9.27 -3.09
N GLY A 49 -16.35 9.77 -2.02
CA GLY A 49 -16.72 9.47 -0.64
C GLY A 49 -16.15 8.17 -0.07
N VAL A 50 -15.38 7.41 -0.86
CA VAL A 50 -14.72 6.17 -0.42
C VAL A 50 -13.25 6.44 -0.10
N ILE A 51 -12.79 6.03 1.08
CA ILE A 51 -11.44 6.27 1.57
C ILE A 51 -10.52 5.10 1.20
N PHE A 52 -9.54 5.38 0.35
CA PHE A 52 -8.48 4.47 -0.06
C PHE A 52 -7.21 4.72 0.73
N GLY A 53 -6.67 3.68 1.35
CA GLY A 53 -5.30 3.64 1.81
C GLY A 53 -4.41 2.95 0.78
N LEU A 54 -3.34 3.61 0.38
CA LEU A 54 -2.45 3.19 -0.69
C LEU A 54 -1.01 3.11 -0.17
N THR A 55 -0.34 2.01 -0.46
CA THR A 55 1.12 1.93 -0.31
C THR A 55 1.72 1.00 -1.36
N SER A 56 2.97 1.25 -1.76
CA SER A 56 3.72 0.39 -2.68
C SER A 56 4.63 -0.62 -1.97
N VAL A 57 4.93 -0.38 -0.69
CA VAL A 57 5.81 -1.20 0.15
C VAL A 57 5.20 -2.57 0.38
N ASP A 58 6.03 -3.62 0.35
CA ASP A 58 5.61 -5.01 0.59
C ASP A 58 5.40 -5.32 2.08
N LEU A 59 4.56 -4.51 2.71
CA LEU A 59 4.29 -4.53 4.15
C LEU A 59 3.83 -5.91 4.64
N LEU A 60 3.02 -6.60 3.84
CA LEU A 60 2.52 -7.93 4.16
C LEU A 60 3.63 -8.97 4.23
N PHE A 61 4.60 -8.90 3.31
CA PHE A 61 5.75 -9.79 3.32
C PHE A 61 6.67 -9.49 4.50
N HIS A 62 6.95 -8.21 4.74
CA HIS A 62 7.83 -7.76 5.83
C HIS A 62 7.27 -8.14 7.20
N MET A 63 6.03 -7.73 7.51
CA MET A 63 5.39 -8.10 8.79
C MET A 63 5.16 -9.61 8.89
N GLY A 64 4.91 -10.27 7.76
CA GLY A 64 4.77 -11.72 7.73
C GLY A 64 6.03 -12.43 8.21
N ALA A 65 7.21 -12.00 7.77
CA ALA A 65 8.47 -12.62 8.13
C ALA A 65 8.75 -12.58 9.65
N GLU A 66 8.27 -11.54 10.33
CA GLU A 66 8.55 -11.27 11.76
C GLU A 66 7.38 -11.63 12.70
N GLU A 67 6.18 -11.91 12.16
CA GLU A 67 5.00 -12.23 12.99
C GLU A 67 5.13 -13.58 13.70
N MET A 68 4.83 -13.59 15.00
CA MET A 68 4.69 -14.82 15.79
C MET A 68 3.25 -14.96 16.29
N SER A 69 2.67 -16.15 16.14
CA SER A 69 1.33 -16.46 16.63
C SER A 69 1.27 -17.78 17.38
N ARG A 70 0.43 -17.82 18.42
CA ARG A 70 0.10 -19.03 19.18
C ARG A 70 -1.04 -19.85 18.55
N SER A 71 -1.68 -19.37 17.48
CA SER A 71 -2.89 -19.98 16.92
C SER A 71 -2.62 -21.28 16.17
N SER A 72 -3.35 -22.35 16.52
CA SER A 72 -3.22 -23.70 15.97
C SER A 72 -3.88 -23.92 14.59
N GLY A 73 -3.81 -22.94 13.69
CA GLY A 73 -4.20 -23.11 12.28
C GLY A 73 -5.58 -22.60 11.85
N LEU A 74 -6.44 -22.11 12.76
CA LEU A 74 -7.77 -21.60 12.41
C LEU A 74 -7.80 -20.12 11.97
N GLN A 75 -6.78 -19.33 12.31
CA GLN A 75 -6.73 -17.92 11.91
C GLN A 75 -5.82 -17.72 10.70
N ASP A 76 -6.37 -17.05 9.69
CA ASP A 76 -5.65 -16.65 8.49
C ASP A 76 -4.53 -15.65 8.83
N ARG A 77 -3.30 -15.99 8.45
CA ARG A 77 -2.09 -15.20 8.74
C ARG A 77 -2.20 -13.77 8.21
N PHE A 78 -2.69 -13.59 6.98
CA PHE A 78 -2.80 -12.26 6.38
C PHE A 78 -3.88 -11.42 7.06
N SER A 79 -5.02 -12.00 7.45
CA SER A 79 -6.03 -11.32 8.24
C SER A 79 -5.47 -10.82 9.59
N ARG A 80 -4.58 -11.56 10.24
CA ARG A 80 -3.90 -11.09 11.47
C ARG A 80 -2.95 -9.93 11.20
N ILE A 81 -2.11 -10.04 10.17
CA ILE A 81 -1.17 -8.97 9.78
C ILE A 81 -1.93 -7.69 9.43
N LEU A 82 -2.98 -7.78 8.60
CA LEU A 82 -3.85 -6.65 8.26
C LEU A 82 -4.51 -6.04 9.49
N LYS A 83 -4.94 -6.86 10.45
CA LYS A 83 -5.45 -6.38 11.73
C LYS A 83 -4.39 -5.58 12.49
N HIS A 84 -3.13 -6.02 12.52
CA HIS A 84 -2.03 -5.25 13.12
C HIS A 84 -1.85 -3.91 12.43
N ILE A 85 -1.84 -3.87 11.09
CA ILE A 85 -1.71 -2.63 10.30
C ILE A 85 -2.81 -1.62 10.68
N LEU A 86 -4.07 -2.05 10.61
CA LEU A 86 -5.21 -1.17 10.87
C LEU A 86 -5.28 -0.69 12.34
N THR A 87 -4.85 -1.52 13.29
CA THR A 87 -4.91 -1.16 14.73
C THR A 87 -3.70 -0.35 15.19
N GLN A 88 -2.54 -0.48 14.54
CA GLN A 88 -1.37 0.34 14.80
C GLN A 88 -1.44 1.73 14.16
N ARG A 89 -2.42 1.96 13.27
CA ARG A 89 -2.68 3.25 12.62
C ARG A 89 -1.47 3.83 11.88
N SER A 90 -0.67 2.96 11.29
CA SER A 90 0.48 3.31 10.47
C SER A 90 0.49 2.46 9.21
N TYR A 91 0.90 3.05 8.10
CA TYR A 91 1.17 2.32 6.87
C TYR A 91 2.39 1.39 6.96
N TYR A 92 3.24 1.52 7.99
CA TYR A 92 4.35 0.60 8.21
C TYR A 92 4.71 0.47 9.70
N PRO A 93 3.96 -0.32 10.49
CA PRO A 93 4.18 -0.41 11.94
C PRO A 93 5.36 -1.31 12.36
N LEU A 94 6.01 -2.02 11.43
CA LEU A 94 7.15 -2.89 11.75
C LEU A 94 8.39 -2.04 12.06
N TYR A 95 8.98 -2.24 13.24
CA TYR A 95 10.20 -1.56 13.67
C TYR A 95 11.13 -2.54 14.43
N PRO A 96 12.44 -2.59 14.10
CA PRO A 96 13.12 -1.92 12.97
C PRO A 96 12.51 -2.31 11.59
N PRO A 97 12.68 -1.49 10.55
CA PRO A 97 12.16 -1.82 9.23
C PRO A 97 12.95 -2.98 8.63
N SER A 98 12.40 -3.57 7.56
CA SER A 98 13.11 -4.61 6.81
C SER A 98 14.44 -4.06 6.28
N GLU A 99 15.47 -4.89 6.17
CA GLU A 99 16.83 -4.47 5.80
C GLU A 99 16.90 -3.77 4.42
N ASP A 100 15.92 -4.03 3.54
CA ASP A 100 15.80 -3.45 2.22
C ASP A 100 15.02 -2.12 2.19
N MET A 101 14.65 -1.57 3.35
CA MET A 101 13.85 -0.36 3.45
C MET A 101 14.55 0.75 4.25
N MET A 102 14.76 1.89 3.60
CA MET A 102 15.25 3.11 4.24
C MET A 102 14.07 3.96 4.71
N VAL A 103 14.06 4.34 5.98
CA VAL A 103 12.98 5.14 6.58
C VAL A 103 13.54 6.41 7.21
N ASP A 104 12.97 7.55 6.84
CA ASP A 104 13.13 8.81 7.55
C ASP A 104 12.03 8.94 8.59
N TYR A 105 12.38 8.75 9.87
CA TYR A 105 11.42 8.76 10.96
C TYR A 105 10.86 10.15 11.28
N GLU A 106 11.54 11.23 10.92
CA GLU A 106 11.03 12.60 11.12
C GLU A 106 9.83 12.85 10.20
N HIS A 107 9.92 12.36 8.95
CA HIS A 107 8.83 12.44 7.97
C HIS A 107 7.83 11.28 8.10
N PHE A 108 8.24 10.14 8.64
CA PHE A 108 7.37 8.99 8.87
C PHE A 108 6.15 9.32 9.72
N TYR A 109 6.34 10.00 10.85
CA TYR A 109 5.25 10.31 11.78
C TYR A 109 4.10 11.11 11.13
N PRO A 110 4.36 12.26 10.47
CA PRO A 110 3.29 13.02 9.83
C PRO A 110 2.74 12.40 8.53
N TYR A 111 3.53 11.65 7.76
CA TYR A 111 3.15 11.25 6.40
C TYR A 111 2.83 9.76 6.23
N ALA A 112 3.21 8.88 7.17
CA ALA A 112 2.94 7.44 7.12
C ALA A 112 1.92 6.95 8.16
N SER A 113 1.20 7.87 8.80
CA SER A 113 0.08 7.55 9.70
C SER A 113 -1.21 7.30 8.91
N LEU A 114 -2.02 6.35 9.37
CA LEU A 114 -3.40 6.18 8.89
C LEU A 114 -4.29 7.19 9.61
N PRO A 115 -4.85 8.20 8.91
CA PRO A 115 -5.66 9.23 9.57
C PRO A 115 -6.99 8.67 10.09
N VAL A 116 -7.53 7.67 9.40
CA VAL A 116 -8.73 6.91 9.75
C VAL A 116 -8.52 5.44 9.34
N THR A 117 -9.40 4.54 9.79
CA THR A 117 -9.50 3.21 9.16
C THR A 117 -10.05 3.40 7.75
N PRO A 118 -9.31 3.06 6.68
CA PRO A 118 -9.79 3.25 5.31
C PRO A 118 -10.89 2.24 4.99
N ASP A 119 -11.79 2.59 4.07
CA ASP A 119 -12.78 1.66 3.52
C ASP A 119 -12.09 0.58 2.69
N LEU A 120 -11.04 0.97 1.96
CA LEU A 120 -10.23 0.12 1.09
C LEU A 120 -8.74 0.30 1.40
N LEU A 121 -8.03 -0.80 1.65
CA LEU A 121 -6.58 -0.78 1.83
C LEU A 121 -5.90 -1.60 0.72
N ILE A 122 -5.13 -0.94 -0.14
CA ILE A 122 -4.39 -1.59 -1.22
C ILE A 122 -2.94 -1.80 -0.76
N THR A 123 -2.56 -3.07 -0.58
CA THR A 123 -1.24 -3.49 -0.12
C THR A 123 -0.65 -4.51 -1.11
N PRO A 124 -0.04 -4.07 -2.21
CA PRO A 124 0.59 -4.95 -3.20
C PRO A 124 1.74 -5.74 -2.56
N SER A 125 1.83 -7.03 -2.89
CA SER A 125 2.83 -7.92 -2.33
C SER A 125 3.24 -9.01 -3.33
N ASP A 126 4.46 -9.52 -3.21
CA ASP A 126 4.94 -10.69 -3.96
C ASP A 126 4.18 -11.98 -3.58
N LEU A 127 3.47 -11.96 -2.44
CA LEU A 127 2.55 -12.99 -1.99
C LEU A 127 1.39 -13.22 -2.99
N LYS A 128 0.65 -14.32 -2.80
CA LYS A 128 -0.54 -14.62 -3.62
C LYS A 128 -1.59 -13.52 -3.45
N TYR A 129 -2.24 -13.12 -4.55
CA TYR A 129 -3.33 -12.16 -4.53
C TYR A 129 -4.45 -12.60 -3.57
N PHE A 130 -5.11 -11.63 -2.95
CA PHE A 130 -6.29 -11.87 -2.12
C PHE A 130 -7.12 -10.60 -1.94
N VAL A 131 -8.37 -10.81 -1.51
CA VAL A 131 -9.25 -9.77 -0.97
C VAL A 131 -9.79 -10.27 0.37
N LYS A 132 -9.73 -9.43 1.41
CA LYS A 132 -10.16 -9.77 2.77
C LYS A 132 -10.87 -8.58 3.41
N ASP A 133 -12.02 -8.81 4.01
CA ASP A 133 -12.63 -7.87 4.96
C ASP A 133 -11.96 -8.07 6.32
N VAL A 134 -11.33 -7.01 6.82
CA VAL A 134 -10.70 -6.98 8.14
C VAL A 134 -11.11 -5.72 8.86
N LEU A 135 -11.88 -5.86 9.94
CA LEU A 135 -12.38 -4.74 10.75
C LEU A 135 -13.21 -3.71 9.94
N GLY A 136 -13.95 -4.17 8.92
CA GLY A 136 -14.75 -3.29 8.06
C GLY A 136 -13.94 -2.58 6.97
N CYS A 137 -12.64 -2.86 6.87
CA CYS A 137 -11.80 -2.43 5.76
C CYS A 137 -11.65 -3.57 4.75
N VAL A 138 -11.90 -3.29 3.47
CA VAL A 138 -11.63 -4.21 2.36
C VAL A 138 -10.15 -4.11 2.00
N CYS A 139 -9.36 -5.04 2.50
CA CYS A 139 -7.92 -5.13 2.24
C CYS A 139 -7.64 -5.97 1.00
N ILE A 140 -6.82 -5.44 0.08
CA ILE A 140 -6.57 -6.02 -1.23
C ILE A 140 -5.08 -6.11 -1.48
N ASN A 141 -4.61 -7.33 -1.73
CA ASN A 141 -3.34 -7.57 -2.40
C ASN A 141 -3.63 -7.92 -3.87
N PRO A 142 -3.44 -7.00 -4.83
CA PRO A 142 -3.60 -7.31 -6.25
C PRO A 142 -2.45 -8.20 -6.79
N SER A 143 -1.43 -8.47 -5.97
CA SER A 143 -0.14 -9.04 -6.38
C SER A 143 0.56 -8.12 -7.40
N ARG A 144 1.66 -8.59 -7.99
CA ARG A 144 2.37 -7.87 -9.07
C ARG A 144 1.70 -8.13 -10.41
N LEU A 145 1.71 -7.12 -11.29
CA LEU A 145 1.23 -7.24 -12.67
C LEU A 145 2.07 -8.22 -13.51
N THR A 146 3.34 -8.41 -13.13
CA THR A 146 4.29 -9.35 -13.74
C THR A 146 5.08 -10.05 -12.65
N LYS A 147 5.37 -11.35 -12.80
CA LYS A 147 6.21 -12.12 -11.87
C LYS A 147 7.33 -12.83 -12.64
N GLY A 148 8.56 -12.31 -12.53
CA GLY A 148 9.69 -12.84 -13.29
C GLY A 148 9.42 -12.78 -14.80
N GLN A 149 9.40 -13.94 -15.45
CA GLN A 149 9.16 -14.06 -16.90
C GLN A 149 7.70 -14.33 -17.28
N VAL A 150 6.77 -14.37 -16.30
CA VAL A 150 5.36 -14.65 -16.55
C VAL A 150 4.45 -13.48 -16.18
N GLY A 151 3.25 -13.47 -16.76
CA GLY A 151 2.19 -12.53 -16.40
C GLY A 151 1.75 -12.71 -14.94
N GLY A 152 1.35 -11.60 -14.33
CA GLY A 152 0.81 -11.55 -12.98
C GLY A 152 -0.68 -11.21 -12.98
N SER A 153 -1.10 -10.31 -12.09
CA SER A 153 -2.52 -9.98 -11.87
C SER A 153 -2.75 -8.49 -11.60
N TYR A 154 -4.01 -8.08 -11.71
CA TYR A 154 -4.52 -6.80 -11.26
C TYR A 154 -5.89 -7.01 -10.59
N ALA A 155 -6.41 -5.98 -9.92
CA ALA A 155 -7.74 -6.00 -9.32
C ALA A 155 -8.63 -4.93 -9.96
N GLN A 156 -9.93 -5.21 -10.04
CA GLN A 156 -10.96 -4.26 -10.45
C GLN A 156 -12.03 -4.23 -9.35
N LEU A 157 -12.43 -3.02 -8.96
CA LEU A 157 -13.43 -2.80 -7.92
C LEU A 157 -14.66 -2.10 -8.48
N TRP A 158 -15.79 -2.37 -7.85
CA TRP A 158 -17.04 -1.67 -8.08
C TRP A 158 -17.52 -1.15 -6.73
N ALA A 159 -17.62 0.18 -6.61
CA ALA A 159 -18.24 0.84 -5.46
C ALA A 159 -19.63 1.32 -5.88
N GLN A 160 -20.61 1.18 -4.98
CA GLN A 160 -21.99 1.66 -5.15
C GLN A 160 -22.25 2.86 -4.25
#